data_AF-A0A511FIM1-F1
#
_entry.id   AF-A0A511FIM1-F1
#
_cell.length_a   1.000
_cell.length_b   1.000
_cell.length_c   1.000
_cell.angle_alpha   90.00
_cell.angle_beta   90.00
_cell.angle_gamma   90.00
#
_symmetry.space_group_name_H-M   'P 1'
#
loop_
_entity.id
_entity.type
_entity.pdbx_description
1 polymer ?
#
loop_
_entity_poly.entity_id
_entity_poly.type
_entity_poly.pdbx_seq_one_letter_code
_entity_poly.pdbx_strand_id
1 'polypeptide(L)'
;MRLNQLSLRTAGVIDHIEALSTHDAIAQRLGELGFVPGEPVKVIAFGPLGGDPMAVEIGFTRFALRRSEAHRIVLRDNTAATAPSCAAQPHEQADPAAPSPATSTADSSSRQAPVAGPPA
;
A
#
# COMPACT_ATOMS: atom_id res chain seq x y z
N MET A 1 6.89 19.50 4.77
CA MET A 1 6.35 18.57 3.72
C MET A 1 4.81 18.68 3.60
N ARG A 2 4.15 18.28 2.50
CA ARG A 2 2.66 18.21 2.41
C ARG A 2 2.11 16.78 2.48
N LEU A 3 0.86 16.62 2.91
CA LEU A 3 0.22 15.29 3.00
C LEU A 3 0.07 14.60 1.63
N ASN A 4 -0.21 15.36 0.56
CA ASN A 4 -0.30 14.80 -0.79
C ASN A 4 1.05 14.35 -1.39
N GLN A 5 2.17 14.70 -0.76
CA GLN A 5 3.52 14.32 -1.16
C GLN A 5 4.02 13.07 -0.42
N LEU A 6 3.27 12.58 0.58
CA LEU A 6 3.62 11.35 1.29
C LEU A 6 3.42 10.12 0.41
N SER A 7 4.39 9.21 0.51
CA SER A 7 4.29 7.87 -0.04
C SER A 7 3.24 7.03 0.70
N LEU A 8 2.72 6.01 0.01
CA LEU A 8 1.81 5.03 0.59
C LEU A 8 2.44 4.39 1.85
N ARG A 9 1.64 4.21 2.90
CA ARG A 9 2.02 3.65 4.22
C ARG A 9 3.00 4.50 5.03
N THR A 10 3.34 5.71 4.57
CA THR A 10 4.18 6.63 5.34
C THR A 10 3.31 7.47 6.29
N ALA A 11 3.84 7.72 7.49
CA ALA A 11 3.22 8.56 8.51
C ALA A 11 3.97 9.89 8.64
N GLY A 12 3.24 10.96 8.99
CA GLY A 12 3.78 12.27 9.30
C GLY A 12 2.96 12.94 10.40
N VAL A 13 3.52 13.97 11.03
CA VAL A 13 2.81 14.76 12.06
C VAL A 13 2.25 16.01 11.41
N ILE A 14 0.97 16.29 11.64
CA ILE A 14 0.33 17.51 11.13
C ILE A 14 0.95 18.74 11.81
N ASP A 15 1.37 19.72 11.03
CA ASP A 15 1.84 20.99 11.55
C ASP A 15 0.70 22.02 11.60
N HIS A 16 0.08 22.29 10.46
CA HIS A 16 -1.08 23.17 10.34
C HIS A 16 -1.80 22.93 9.01
N ILE A 17 -3.00 23.49 8.87
CA ILE A 17 -3.77 23.49 7.62
C ILE A 17 -3.67 24.88 7.00
N GLU A 18 -3.27 24.96 5.74
CA GLU A 18 -3.24 26.21 4.99
C GLU A 18 -4.64 26.52 4.44
N ALA A 19 -5.28 27.55 4.98
CA ALA A 19 -6.54 28.07 4.49
C ALA A 19 -6.30 29.02 3.30
N LEU A 20 -7.03 28.85 2.20
CA LEU A 20 -6.89 29.73 1.03
C LEU A 20 -7.62 31.06 1.18
N SER A 21 -8.54 31.15 2.13
CA SER A 21 -9.32 32.35 2.42
C SER A 21 -9.74 32.38 3.89
N THR A 22 -10.15 33.56 4.37
CA THR A 22 -10.62 33.76 5.75
C THR A 22 -11.85 32.90 6.10
N HIS A 23 -12.64 32.46 5.11
CA HIS A 23 -13.82 31.62 5.28
C HIS A 23 -13.71 30.32 4.48
N ASP A 24 -12.57 29.65 4.57
CA ASP A 24 -12.37 28.36 3.91
C ASP A 24 -13.10 27.23 4.68
N ALA A 25 -14.29 26.88 4.19
CA ALA A 25 -15.09 25.80 4.77
C ALA A 25 -14.38 24.44 4.81
N ILE A 26 -13.41 24.22 3.90
CA ILE A 26 -12.64 22.97 3.87
C ILE A 26 -11.67 22.95 5.04
N ALA A 27 -10.92 24.03 5.26
CA ALA A 27 -9.98 24.11 6.37
C ALA A 27 -10.69 23.95 7.72
N GLN A 28 -11.87 24.57 7.86
CA GLN A 28 -12.71 24.42 9.05
C GLN A 28 -13.17 22.96 9.23
N ARG A 29 -13.73 22.34 8.19
CA ARG A 29 -14.19 20.95 8.24
C ARG A 29 -13.04 19.99 8.56
N LEU A 30 -11.85 20.20 8.00
CA LEU A 30 -10.68 19.38 8.33
C LEU A 30 -10.32 19.48 9.81
N GLY A 31 -10.33 20.69 10.39
CA GLY A 31 -10.13 20.86 11.83
C GLY A 31 -11.18 20.13 12.67
N GLU A 32 -12.46 20.22 12.29
CA GLU A 32 -13.57 19.52 12.97
C GLU A 32 -13.48 17.99 12.87
N LEU A 33 -12.93 17.46 11.76
CA LEU A 33 -12.71 16.02 11.56
C LEU A 33 -11.52 15.47 12.38
N GLY A 34 -10.72 16.34 12.99
CA GLY A 34 -9.56 15.95 13.79
C GLY A 34 -8.21 16.11 13.09
N PHE A 35 -8.14 16.81 11.95
CA PHE A 35 -6.87 17.22 11.35
C PHE A 35 -6.26 18.40 12.13
N VAL A 36 -5.83 18.13 13.36
CA VAL A 36 -5.28 19.13 14.27
C VAL A 36 -3.75 19.12 14.27
N PRO A 37 -3.10 20.27 14.53
CA PRO A 37 -1.66 20.35 14.76
C PRO A 37 -1.19 19.38 15.85
N GLY A 38 -0.15 18.60 15.56
CA GLY A 38 0.44 17.63 16.47
C GLY A 38 -0.10 16.21 16.34
N GLU A 39 -1.18 16.00 15.58
CA GLU A 39 -1.76 14.67 15.40
C GLU A 39 -1.00 13.87 14.32
N PRO A 40 -0.68 12.59 14.56
CA PRO A 40 -0.08 11.73 13.53
C PRO A 40 -1.11 11.34 12.47
N VAL A 41 -0.72 11.47 11.21
CA VAL A 41 -1.50 11.07 10.04
C VAL A 41 -0.73 10.08 9.18
N LYS A 42 -1.39 9.03 8.70
CA LYS A 42 -0.79 7.97 7.86
C LYS A 42 -1.58 7.77 6.58
N VAL A 43 -0.91 7.69 5.43
CA VAL A 43 -1.57 7.35 4.16
C VAL A 43 -1.72 5.84 4.04
N ILE A 44 -2.95 5.34 3.92
CA ILE A 44 -3.24 3.89 3.85
C ILE A 44 -3.39 3.43 2.40
N ALA A 45 -4.14 4.18 1.60
CA ALA A 45 -4.54 3.80 0.25
C ALA A 45 -4.78 5.02 -0.63
N PHE A 46 -4.67 4.84 -1.94
CA PHE A 46 -5.16 5.79 -2.94
C PHE A 46 -6.36 5.16 -3.68
N GLY A 47 -7.31 5.98 -4.11
CA GLY A 47 -8.49 5.52 -4.83
C GLY A 47 -8.16 4.77 -6.14
N PRO A 48 -8.99 3.80 -6.55
CA PRO A 48 -8.70 2.87 -7.66
C PRO A 48 -8.72 3.50 -9.06
N LEU A 49 -9.17 4.76 -9.21
CA LEU A 49 -9.23 5.49 -10.48
C LEU A 49 -8.63 6.89 -10.30
N GLY A 50 -7.40 7.11 -10.79
CA GLY A 50 -6.72 8.42 -10.74
C GLY A 50 -6.06 8.77 -9.39
N GLY A 51 -6.06 7.85 -8.43
CA GLY A 51 -5.42 8.02 -7.12
C GLY A 51 -6.11 9.06 -6.22
N ASP A 52 -7.37 9.39 -6.52
CA ASP A 52 -8.23 10.27 -5.74
C ASP A 52 -9.56 9.54 -5.45
N PRO A 53 -10.11 9.60 -4.23
CA PRO A 53 -9.57 10.22 -3.02
C PRO A 53 -8.45 9.38 -2.38
N MET A 54 -7.60 10.00 -1.57
CA MET A 54 -6.62 9.31 -0.73
C MET A 54 -7.22 8.97 0.64
N ALA A 55 -6.99 7.74 1.09
CA ALA A 55 -7.40 7.29 2.41
C ALA A 55 -6.27 7.53 3.42
N VAL A 56 -6.58 8.25 4.48
CA VAL A 56 -5.67 8.56 5.57
C VAL A 56 -6.21 8.05 6.91
N GLU A 57 -5.33 7.63 7.79
CA GLU A 57 -5.60 7.26 9.18
C GLU A 57 -5.14 8.36 10.10
N ILE A 58 -5.97 8.73 11.07
CA ILE A 58 -5.66 9.69 12.13
C ILE A 58 -6.15 9.08 13.45
N GLY A 59 -5.23 8.85 14.38
CA GLY A 59 -5.53 8.10 15.61
C GLY A 59 -6.08 6.70 15.29
N PHE A 60 -7.42 6.56 15.38
CA PHE A 60 -8.15 5.31 15.08
C PHE A 60 -9.18 5.45 13.95
N THR A 61 -9.29 6.64 13.35
CA THR A 61 -10.33 6.96 12.37
C THR A 61 -9.73 7.09 10.98
N ARG A 62 -10.49 6.65 9.98
CA ARG A 62 -10.07 6.68 8.58
C ARG A 62 -10.91 7.68 7.80
N PHE A 63 -10.24 8.53 7.05
CA PHE A 63 -10.88 9.57 6.24
C PHE A 63 -10.43 9.49 4.80
N ALA A 64 -11.35 9.78 3.87
CA ALA A 64 -11.05 9.91 2.46
C ALA A 64 -10.93 11.40 2.12
N LEU A 65 -9.72 11.85 1.78
CA LEU A 65 -9.42 13.22 1.38
C LEU A 65 -9.24 13.30 -0.12
N ARG A 66 -9.72 14.39 -0.73
CA ARG A 66 -9.32 14.71 -2.09
C ARG A 66 -7.89 15.23 -2.14
N ARG A 67 -7.21 15.05 -3.27
CA ARG A 67 -5.84 15.54 -3.51
C ARG A 67 -5.71 17.04 -3.27
N SER A 68 -6.75 17.82 -3.58
CA SER A 68 -6.81 19.27 -3.31
C SER A 68 -6.88 19.62 -1.81
N GLU A 69 -7.52 18.79 -1.00
CA GLU A 69 -7.61 18.97 0.45
C GLU A 69 -6.29 18.57 1.10
N ALA A 70 -5.74 17.42 0.71
CA ALA A 70 -4.44 16.94 1.18
C ALA A 70 -3.28 17.88 0.82
N HIS A 71 -3.40 18.66 -0.25
CA HIS A 71 -2.41 19.68 -0.59
C HIS A 71 -2.34 20.82 0.44
N ARG A 72 -3.47 21.13 1.11
CA ARG A 72 -3.54 22.18 2.13
C ARG A 72 -2.93 21.75 3.47
N ILE A 73 -2.77 20.45 3.71
CA ILE A 73 -2.26 19.94 4.98
C ILE A 73 -0.73 19.96 4.99
N VAL A 74 -0.16 20.79 5.86
CA VAL A 74 1.28 20.89 6.10
C VAL A 74 1.68 19.92 7.19
N LEU A 75 2.74 19.18 6.94
CA LEU A 75 3.33 18.23 7.88
C LEU A 75 4.68 18.74 8.37
N ARG A 76 4.97 18.43 9.64
CA ARG A 76 6.29 18.64 10.22
C ARG A 76 7.30 17.72 9.54
N ASP A 77 8.47 18.26 9.27
CA ASP A 77 9.57 17.49 8.74
C ASP A 77 10.10 16.57 9.85
N ASN A 78 9.69 15.30 9.81
CA ASN A 78 10.11 14.33 10.82
C ASN A 78 11.51 13.81 10.51
N THR A 79 12.52 14.65 10.74
CA THR A 79 13.93 14.25 10.77
C THR A 79 14.33 13.63 12.12
N ALA A 80 13.35 13.10 12.87
CA ALA A 80 13.57 12.39 14.12
C ALA A 80 13.02 10.95 14.01
N ALA A 81 13.99 10.03 13.93
CA ALA A 81 13.89 8.60 14.10
C ALA A 81 12.66 8.06 14.86
N THR A 82 12.01 7.06 14.28
CA THR A 82 11.65 5.84 15.01
C THR A 82 11.67 4.67 14.04
N ALA A 83 12.58 3.75 14.33
CA ALA A 83 12.73 2.48 13.65
C ALA A 83 11.40 1.70 13.62
N PRO A 84 11.14 0.88 12.58
CA PRO A 84 10.04 -0.06 12.61
C PRO A 84 10.30 -1.08 13.71
N SER A 85 9.65 -0.90 14.87
CA SER A 85 9.57 -1.93 15.89
C SER A 85 8.71 -3.08 15.33
N CYS A 86 9.41 -4.12 14.86
CA CYS A 86 9.00 -5.52 14.81
C CYS A 86 7.51 -5.82 14.51
N ALA A 87 7.16 -5.89 13.22
CA ALA A 87 6.14 -6.83 12.74
C ALA A 87 6.42 -7.23 11.29
N ALA A 88 6.57 -8.53 11.09
CA ALA A 88 6.79 -9.19 9.82
C ALA A 88 5.69 -8.89 8.79
N GLN A 89 6.10 -8.58 7.57
CA GLN A 89 5.40 -9.08 6.39
C GLN A 89 6.44 -9.73 5.46
N PRO A 90 6.39 -11.07 5.30
CA PRO A 90 7.13 -11.77 4.27
C PRO A 90 6.71 -11.24 2.90
N HIS A 91 7.73 -10.83 2.17
CA HIS A 91 7.79 -10.72 0.73
C HIS A 91 7.44 -12.08 0.12
N GLU A 92 6.20 -12.26 -0.35
CA GLU A 92 5.93 -13.27 -1.39
C GLU A 92 6.45 -12.69 -2.71
N GLN A 93 7.73 -12.94 -2.95
CA GLN A 93 8.38 -12.83 -4.26
C GLN A 93 7.69 -13.81 -5.21
N ALA A 94 6.91 -13.29 -6.16
CA ALA A 94 6.56 -14.05 -7.35
C ALA A 94 7.78 -14.08 -8.30
N ASP A 95 8.42 -15.25 -8.31
CA ASP A 95 9.27 -15.88 -9.33
C ASP A 95 10.56 -15.18 -9.80
N PRO A 96 11.71 -15.68 -9.33
CA PRO A 96 12.83 -15.91 -10.22
C PRO A 96 13.54 -17.23 -9.90
N ALA A 97 13.11 -18.35 -10.50
CA ALA A 97 13.89 -19.59 -10.45
C ALA A 97 13.56 -20.53 -11.62
N ALA A 98 14.22 -20.32 -12.75
CA ALA A 98 14.60 -21.43 -13.60
C ALA A 98 16.03 -21.20 -14.10
N PRO A 99 16.98 -21.97 -13.56
CA PRO A 99 17.71 -22.85 -14.47
C PRO A 99 17.60 -24.31 -14.06
N SER A 100 17.50 -25.15 -15.09
CA SER A 100 17.57 -26.62 -15.08
C SER A 100 18.80 -27.13 -14.30
N PRO A 101 18.79 -28.41 -13.88
CA PRO A 101 19.49 -29.36 -14.73
C PRO A 101 18.82 -30.75 -14.85
N ALA A 102 19.16 -31.38 -15.97
CA ALA A 102 18.95 -32.79 -16.27
C ALA A 102 19.76 -33.72 -15.34
N THR A 103 19.17 -34.86 -15.00
CA THR A 103 19.80 -36.20 -14.88
C THR A 103 18.63 -37.20 -14.76
N SER A 104 18.40 -38.03 -15.78
CA SER A 104 18.95 -39.38 -15.94
C SER A 104 18.63 -40.31 -14.78
N THR A 105 17.79 -41.33 -15.01
CA THR A 105 18.20 -42.74 -15.12
C THR A 105 16.97 -43.64 -14.97
N ALA A 106 16.90 -44.61 -15.89
CA ALA A 106 15.95 -45.71 -15.97
C ALA A 106 15.75 -46.49 -14.65
N ASP A 107 14.62 -47.20 -14.52
CA ASP A 107 14.58 -48.66 -14.75
C ASP A 107 13.21 -49.28 -14.40
N SER A 108 12.96 -50.43 -15.03
CA SER A 108 12.01 -51.50 -14.68
C SER A 108 10.55 -51.32 -15.10
N SER A 109 10.10 -51.88 -16.24
CA SER A 109 9.96 -53.32 -16.54
C SER A 109 8.81 -53.97 -15.78
N SER A 110 7.63 -54.08 -16.41
CA SER A 110 6.75 -55.25 -16.30
C SER A 110 5.54 -55.20 -17.25
N ARG A 111 5.57 -56.13 -18.22
CA ARG A 111 4.50 -57.08 -18.62
C ARG A 111 3.14 -56.50 -19.04
N GLN A 112 2.75 -56.58 -20.32
CA GLN A 112 2.25 -57.75 -21.07
C GLN A 112 0.72 -57.74 -21.20
N ALA A 113 0.22 -57.66 -22.43
CA ALA A 113 -0.91 -58.44 -22.96
C ALA A 113 -1.09 -58.17 -24.47
N PRO A 114 -1.06 -59.19 -25.34
CA PRO A 114 -1.44 -59.07 -26.75
C PRO A 114 -2.87 -59.60 -26.98
N VAL A 115 -3.63 -58.93 -27.84
CA VAL A 115 -4.89 -59.43 -28.43
C VAL A 115 -5.13 -58.55 -29.67
N ALA A 116 -4.68 -58.97 -30.85
CA ALA A 116 -5.34 -59.90 -31.78
C ALA A 116 -6.57 -59.29 -32.49
N GLY A 117 -6.29 -58.59 -33.61
CA GLY A 117 -7.02 -58.61 -34.89
C GLY A 117 -8.45 -58.03 -34.98
N PRO A 118 -9.04 -58.01 -36.18
CA PRO A 118 -8.51 -57.50 -37.46
C PRO A 118 -9.43 -56.41 -38.05
N PRO A 119 -9.00 -55.69 -39.11
CA PRO A 119 -9.85 -54.73 -39.83
C PRO A 119 -10.69 -55.43 -40.91
N ALA A 120 -11.95 -55.02 -41.03
CA ALA A 120 -12.80 -55.23 -42.20
C ALA A 120 -13.55 -53.93 -42.49
#